data_AF-A0AAD5DKH3-F1
#
_entry.id   AF-A0AAD5DKH3-F1
#
_cell.length_a   1.000
_cell.length_b   1.000
_cell.length_c   1.000
_cell.angle_alpha   90.00
_cell.angle_beta   90.00
_cell.angle_gamma   90.00
#
_symmetry.space_group_name_H-M   'P 1'
#
loop_
_entity.id
_entity.type
_entity.pdbx_description
1 polymer ?
#
loop_
_entity_poly.entity_id
_entity_poly.type
_entity_poly.pdbx_seq_one_letter_code
_entity_poly.pdbx_strand_id
1 'polypeptide(L)'
;MAEALLPFGGSARTQGGSIGQQVLRGATEAQQQQQHGAASDAAGGTQPHAQQAVQQLPQQHQQQPDTLPTAAAMADERQWYAKLSQAGCSRTEQLRVCSHRGRLSVEGLAPPGSLSAYSVLYKAGVSCYDVDFMLTSDGQLLATHPDDLAAALEAAAGSAAVGLRSRMRSMTLAELRAAGADEDQFPTADALIKVFAGLLADSGLMWREKREPPYEDIPLLLMDLKAEAFNAGAINGIAAVAQSVRATPHIALLVSSPHQLELVQQHTQWRGPLIQAFMDRDNPNPIVSSIELQPFALLAPSIRMSDAFMAAAGRLGKPLLTWTVDSPADLHRGLELGVNAVVSNAPLALRSVLMDWRDRCSDRQDNAGATG
;
A
#
# COMPACT_ATOMS: atom_id res chain seq x y z
N MET A 1 57.03 -23.45 14.70
CA MET A 1 57.53 -24.42 13.70
C MET A 1 56.36 -24.68 12.76
N ALA A 2 56.27 -23.88 11.70
CA ALA A 2 56.76 -24.15 10.34
C ALA A 2 55.76 -25.03 9.57
N GLU A 3 54.89 -24.47 8.73
CA GLU A 3 55.10 -24.06 7.31
C GLU A 3 54.98 -25.21 6.30
N ALA A 4 54.08 -25.05 5.32
CA ALA A 4 54.23 -25.27 3.86
C ALA A 4 52.81 -25.23 3.22
N LEU A 5 52.35 -24.26 2.42
CA LEU A 5 52.78 -23.69 1.11
C LEU A 5 52.80 -24.69 -0.08
N LEU A 6 51.69 -24.67 -0.86
CA LEU A 6 51.55 -24.52 -2.35
C LEU A 6 52.43 -25.39 -3.30
N PRO A 7 52.45 -25.26 -4.66
CA PRO A 7 51.58 -24.56 -5.66
C PRO A 7 51.29 -25.37 -6.98
N PHE A 8 50.73 -24.63 -7.97
CA PHE A 8 50.73 -24.79 -9.45
C PHE A 8 49.48 -25.43 -10.07
N GLY A 9 48.87 -24.92 -11.14
CA GLY A 9 49.24 -23.87 -12.11
C GLY A 9 48.83 -24.33 -13.51
N GLY A 10 48.32 -23.44 -14.38
CA GLY A 10 48.15 -23.78 -15.79
C GLY A 10 47.13 -22.96 -16.58
N SER A 11 47.64 -21.95 -17.28
CA SER A 11 46.95 -21.03 -18.18
C SER A 11 46.87 -21.59 -19.60
N ALA A 12 45.83 -21.26 -20.38
CA ALA A 12 45.90 -21.28 -21.85
C ALA A 12 44.92 -20.26 -22.48
N ARG A 13 45.50 -19.21 -23.08
CA ARG A 13 44.92 -18.38 -24.15
C ARG A 13 45.35 -18.97 -25.49
N THR A 14 44.46 -18.96 -26.50
CA THR A 14 44.72 -18.56 -27.91
C THR A 14 43.36 -18.50 -28.65
N GLN A 15 43.01 -17.34 -29.24
CA GLN A 15 42.94 -17.06 -30.70
C GLN A 15 42.04 -18.06 -31.47
N GLY A 16 40.98 -17.69 -32.19
CA GLY A 16 40.81 -16.62 -33.17
C GLY A 16 40.41 -17.27 -34.50
N GLY A 17 39.25 -16.93 -35.08
CA GLY A 17 38.80 -17.52 -36.34
C GLY A 17 37.39 -17.12 -36.75
N SER A 18 37.32 -16.25 -37.75
CA SER A 18 36.13 -15.80 -38.50
C SER A 18 35.79 -16.77 -39.64
N ILE A 19 34.64 -16.53 -40.31
CA ILE A 19 34.01 -17.18 -41.51
C ILE A 19 32.85 -18.09 -41.10
N GLY A 20 31.61 -18.00 -41.61
CA GLY A 20 31.05 -17.28 -42.75
C GLY A 20 29.53 -17.58 -42.87
N GLN A 21 28.88 -16.80 -43.74
CA GLN A 21 27.45 -16.74 -44.06
C GLN A 21 26.80 -18.02 -44.61
N GLN A 22 25.50 -18.20 -44.35
CA GLN A 22 24.42 -18.63 -45.28
C GLN A 22 23.07 -18.56 -44.53
N VAL A 23 22.16 -17.61 -44.78
CA VAL A 23 21.15 -17.49 -45.86
C VAL A 23 20.09 -18.60 -45.85
N LEU A 24 18.84 -18.21 -45.55
CA LEU A 24 17.53 -18.63 -46.13
C LEU A 24 16.42 -17.96 -45.28
N ARG A 25 15.84 -16.79 -45.63
CA ARG A 25 14.79 -16.46 -46.63
C ARG A 25 13.49 -17.26 -46.55
N GLY A 26 12.39 -16.52 -46.37
CA GLY A 26 11.01 -16.83 -46.78
C GLY A 26 10.06 -17.10 -45.61
N ALA A 27 8.87 -16.51 -45.47
CA ALA A 27 8.12 -15.60 -46.34
C ALA A 27 7.05 -14.85 -45.52
N THR A 28 6.74 -13.65 -45.98
CA THR A 28 5.69 -12.71 -45.59
C THR A 28 4.34 -13.04 -46.25
N GLU A 29 3.30 -12.27 -45.86
CA GLU A 29 1.95 -12.12 -46.45
C GLU A 29 0.87 -13.03 -45.82
N ALA A 30 -0.31 -12.55 -45.43
CA ALA A 30 -1.17 -11.61 -46.16
C ALA A 30 -2.08 -10.74 -45.26
N GLN A 31 -2.22 -9.49 -45.68
CA GLN A 31 -3.26 -8.55 -45.30
C GLN A 31 -3.79 -7.95 -46.61
N GLN A 32 -5.04 -8.23 -47.00
CA GLN A 32 -5.80 -7.50 -48.03
C GLN A 32 -7.28 -7.84 -47.85
N GLN A 33 -8.07 -6.85 -47.44
CA GLN A 33 -8.96 -6.06 -48.30
C GLN A 33 -10.24 -6.79 -48.70
N GLN A 34 -11.38 -6.24 -48.27
CA GLN A 34 -12.56 -6.12 -49.11
C GLN A 34 -13.37 -4.90 -48.66
N GLN A 35 -13.33 -3.85 -49.48
CA GLN A 35 -14.35 -2.80 -49.58
C GLN A 35 -14.89 -2.85 -51.02
N HIS A 36 -16.20 -3.02 -51.16
CA HIS A 36 -17.08 -2.57 -52.24
C HIS A 36 -18.49 -2.57 -51.61
N GLY A 37 -19.43 -1.63 -51.80
CA GLY A 37 -19.57 -0.49 -52.70
C GLY A 37 -21.08 -0.23 -52.88
N ALA A 38 -21.53 0.97 -52.49
CA ALA A 38 -22.68 1.77 -52.99
C ALA A 38 -24.14 1.25 -53.03
N ALA A 39 -24.99 1.99 -52.30
CA ALA A 39 -26.26 2.66 -52.64
C ALA A 39 -27.46 1.91 -53.28
N SER A 40 -28.64 2.00 -52.63
CA SER A 40 -29.92 2.42 -53.23
C SER A 40 -31.06 2.57 -52.20
N ASP A 41 -32.06 3.36 -52.57
CA ASP A 41 -33.18 3.98 -51.83
C ASP A 41 -34.27 3.10 -51.18
N ALA A 42 -34.94 3.75 -50.22
CA ALA A 42 -36.39 3.80 -49.94
C ALA A 42 -37.18 2.61 -49.33
N ALA A 43 -37.98 3.04 -48.33
CA ALA A 43 -39.33 2.60 -47.96
C ALA A 43 -39.53 1.37 -47.05
N GLY A 44 -40.07 1.68 -45.85
CA GLY A 44 -41.27 1.04 -45.30
C GLY A 44 -41.17 -0.42 -44.83
N GLY A 45 -41.12 -0.62 -43.52
CA GLY A 45 -41.31 -1.96 -42.96
C GLY A 45 -41.22 -1.99 -41.43
N THR A 46 -42.36 -1.82 -40.77
CA THR A 46 -42.59 -2.10 -39.36
C THR A 46 -42.16 -3.52 -38.98
N GLN A 47 -41.31 -3.67 -37.97
CA GLN A 47 -41.15 -4.91 -37.21
C GLN A 47 -40.90 -4.64 -35.70
N PRO A 48 -41.29 -5.59 -34.83
CA PRO A 48 -41.68 -5.31 -33.46
C PRO A 48 -40.53 -5.31 -32.46
N HIS A 49 -40.80 -4.67 -31.32
CA HIS A 49 -39.99 -4.54 -30.11
C HIS A 49 -39.02 -5.69 -29.82
N ALA A 50 -37.74 -5.48 -30.10
CA ALA A 50 -36.65 -6.14 -29.38
C ALA A 50 -36.43 -5.38 -28.07
N GLN A 51 -36.78 -6.01 -26.94
CA GLN A 51 -36.39 -5.55 -25.61
C GLN A 51 -34.86 -5.50 -25.55
N GLN A 52 -34.29 -4.29 -25.61
CA GLN A 52 -32.91 -4.07 -25.24
C GLN A 52 -32.78 -4.36 -23.74
N ALA A 53 -32.15 -5.49 -23.42
CA ALA A 53 -31.61 -5.72 -22.11
C ALA A 53 -30.62 -4.59 -21.81
N VAL A 54 -31.07 -3.64 -20.98
CA VAL A 54 -30.18 -2.69 -20.31
C VAL A 54 -29.23 -3.54 -19.49
N GLN A 55 -27.99 -3.71 -19.97
CA GLN A 55 -26.92 -4.26 -19.18
C GLN A 55 -26.75 -3.33 -17.98
N GLN A 56 -27.25 -3.78 -16.84
CA GLN A 56 -27.03 -3.14 -15.57
C GLN A 56 -25.52 -3.08 -15.35
N LEU A 57 -24.98 -1.86 -15.32
CA LEU A 57 -23.65 -1.59 -14.76
C LEU A 57 -23.51 -2.38 -13.46
N PRO A 58 -22.40 -3.09 -13.23
CA PRO A 58 -22.23 -3.83 -11.99
C PRO A 58 -22.42 -2.88 -10.83
N GLN A 59 -23.42 -3.15 -9.99
CA GLN A 59 -23.66 -2.42 -8.77
C GLN A 59 -22.38 -2.51 -7.94
N GLN A 60 -21.68 -1.38 -7.82
CA GLN A 60 -20.64 -1.19 -6.84
C GLN A 60 -21.29 -1.47 -5.48
N HIS A 61 -21.09 -2.69 -4.96
CA HIS A 61 -21.43 -3.00 -3.59
C HIS A 61 -20.61 -2.05 -2.73
N GLN A 62 -21.34 -1.14 -2.09
CA GLN A 62 -20.82 -0.11 -1.22
C GLN A 62 -19.85 -0.74 -0.23
N GLN A 63 -18.66 -0.13 -0.11
CA GLN A 63 -17.83 -0.31 1.07
C GLN A 63 -18.75 -0.29 2.29
N GLN A 64 -18.57 -1.22 3.24
CA GLN A 64 -19.01 -0.91 4.59
C GLN A 64 -18.41 0.47 4.90
N PRO A 65 -19.22 1.46 5.31
CA PRO A 65 -18.68 2.78 5.56
C PRO A 65 -17.49 2.62 6.50
N ASP A 66 -16.40 3.33 6.24
CA ASP A 66 -15.20 3.43 7.08
C ASP A 66 -15.58 4.10 8.42
N THR A 67 -16.52 3.52 9.18
CA THR A 67 -16.87 3.95 10.51
C THR A 67 -15.70 3.60 11.40
N LEU A 68 -15.11 4.62 12.03
CA LEU A 68 -14.01 4.45 12.95
C LEU A 68 -14.37 3.37 13.99
N PRO A 69 -13.56 2.30 14.12
CA PRO A 69 -13.77 1.31 15.16
C PRO A 69 -13.71 2.02 16.52
N THR A 70 -14.71 1.80 17.36
CA THR A 70 -14.78 2.38 18.70
C THR A 70 -14.05 1.50 19.71
N ALA A 71 -13.83 1.97 20.94
CA ALA A 71 -13.36 1.12 22.03
C ALA A 71 -14.24 -0.13 22.24
N ALA A 72 -15.53 -0.08 21.85
CA ALA A 72 -16.42 -1.25 21.88
C ALA A 72 -16.03 -2.33 20.85
N ALA A 73 -15.38 -1.98 19.74
CA ALA A 73 -14.88 -2.94 18.76
C ALA A 73 -13.74 -3.83 19.31
N MET A 74 -13.14 -3.44 20.43
CA MET A 74 -12.07 -4.18 21.12
C MET A 74 -12.56 -4.95 22.36
N ALA A 75 -13.87 -4.94 22.64
CA ALA A 75 -14.41 -5.44 23.91
C ALA A 75 -14.24 -6.95 24.13
N ASP A 76 -14.13 -7.74 23.07
CA ASP A 76 -13.95 -9.20 23.13
C ASP A 76 -12.47 -9.64 23.13
N GLU A 77 -11.53 -8.72 23.35
CA GLU A 77 -10.09 -9.00 23.23
C GLU A 77 -9.63 -10.18 24.09
N ARG A 78 -10.13 -10.30 25.32
CA ARG A 78 -9.78 -11.41 26.22
C ARG A 78 -10.20 -12.77 25.68
N GLN A 79 -11.32 -12.83 24.97
CA GLN A 79 -11.81 -14.06 24.37
C GLN A 79 -10.87 -14.54 23.25
N TRP A 80 -10.31 -13.61 22.49
CA TRP A 80 -9.37 -13.91 21.41
C TRP A 80 -7.96 -14.18 21.92
N TYR A 81 -7.50 -13.45 22.95
CA TYR A 81 -6.26 -13.76 23.65
C TYR A 81 -6.25 -15.20 24.17
N ALA A 82 -7.34 -15.66 24.78
CA ALA A 82 -7.46 -17.02 25.32
C ALA A 82 -7.29 -18.12 24.24
N LYS A 83 -7.49 -17.78 22.96
CA LYS A 83 -7.29 -18.68 21.81
C LYS A 83 -5.92 -18.52 21.16
N LEU A 84 -5.09 -17.58 21.61
CA LEU A 84 -3.79 -17.31 21.01
C LEU A 84 -2.80 -18.46 21.28
N SER A 85 -2.22 -18.98 20.20
CA SER A 85 -1.23 -20.04 20.26
C SER A 85 0.08 -19.54 20.86
N GLN A 86 0.97 -20.47 21.24
CA GLN A 86 2.32 -20.11 21.70
C GLN A 86 3.11 -19.37 20.61
N ALA A 87 2.94 -19.78 19.34
CA ALA A 87 3.58 -19.13 18.20
C ALA A 87 3.01 -17.71 17.99
N GLY A 88 1.68 -17.55 18.09
CA GLY A 88 1.04 -16.23 18.10
C GLY A 88 1.59 -15.34 19.21
N CYS A 89 1.72 -15.87 20.43
CA CYS A 89 2.30 -15.14 21.56
C CYS A 89 3.73 -14.65 21.29
N SER A 90 4.61 -15.50 20.76
CA SER A 90 5.99 -15.09 20.42
C SER A 90 6.09 -13.98 19.38
N ARG A 91 5.01 -13.73 18.62
CA ARG A 91 4.96 -12.72 17.58
C ARG A 91 4.39 -11.38 18.05
N THR A 92 3.82 -11.32 19.25
CA THR A 92 3.27 -10.07 19.82
C THR A 92 4.32 -8.97 19.98
N GLU A 93 5.58 -9.33 20.23
CA GLU A 93 6.70 -8.38 20.36
C GLU A 93 7.16 -7.79 19.02
N GLN A 94 6.99 -8.55 17.94
CA GLN A 94 7.49 -8.21 16.60
C GLN A 94 6.44 -7.52 15.74
N LEU A 95 5.14 -7.78 16.02
CA LEU A 95 4.05 -7.22 15.24
C LEU A 95 4.00 -5.70 15.39
N ARG A 96 3.95 -4.99 14.26
CA ARG A 96 3.77 -3.54 14.23
C ARG A 96 2.36 -3.14 13.87
N VAL A 97 1.91 -2.03 14.45
CA VAL A 97 0.64 -1.39 14.08
C VAL A 97 0.93 -0.16 13.22
N CYS A 98 0.29 -0.08 12.06
CA CYS A 98 0.30 1.02 11.13
C CYS A 98 -1.06 1.76 11.20
N SER A 99 -1.04 3.08 11.02
CA SER A 99 -2.26 3.89 10.94
C SER A 99 -2.79 3.93 9.51
N HIS A 100 -4.07 3.62 9.33
CA HIS A 100 -4.79 3.81 8.07
C HIS A 100 -5.21 5.27 7.93
N ARG A 101 -4.80 5.90 6.83
CA ARG A 101 -5.06 7.31 6.48
C ARG A 101 -4.65 8.33 7.55
N GLY A 102 -3.64 8.01 8.38
CA GLY A 102 -3.25 8.86 9.50
C GLY A 102 -4.34 9.02 10.56
N ARG A 103 -5.27 8.07 10.70
CA ARG A 103 -6.30 8.05 11.75
C ARG A 103 -5.67 7.83 13.13
N LEU A 104 -6.18 8.54 14.14
CA LEU A 104 -5.76 8.39 15.55
C LEU A 104 -6.57 7.38 16.35
N SER A 105 -7.86 7.19 16.02
CA SER A 105 -8.84 6.42 16.81
C SER A 105 -9.41 7.09 18.06
N VAL A 106 -8.97 8.29 18.44
CA VAL A 106 -9.49 9.03 19.59
C VAL A 106 -10.09 10.35 19.10
N GLU A 107 -11.39 10.53 19.29
CA GLU A 107 -12.08 11.77 18.95
C GLU A 107 -11.47 12.96 19.69
N GLY A 108 -11.32 14.09 19.00
CA GLY A 108 -10.92 15.37 19.60
C GLY A 108 -9.43 15.61 19.80
N LEU A 109 -8.53 14.65 19.53
CA LEU A 109 -7.08 14.87 19.65
C LEU A 109 -6.48 15.58 18.42
N ALA A 110 -6.86 15.17 17.21
CA ALA A 110 -6.56 15.85 15.96
C ALA A 110 -7.47 15.27 14.84
N PRO A 111 -7.76 16.02 13.77
CA PRO A 111 -8.44 15.47 12.60
C PRO A 111 -7.64 14.29 12.01
N PRO A 112 -8.30 13.20 11.53
CA PRO A 112 -7.63 12.15 10.79
C PRO A 112 -6.82 12.69 9.62
N GLY A 113 -5.63 12.13 9.39
CA GLY A 113 -4.76 12.51 8.28
C GLY A 113 -3.97 13.80 8.49
N SER A 114 -4.19 14.51 9.61
CA SER A 114 -3.53 15.79 9.86
C SER A 114 -2.03 15.66 10.15
N LEU A 115 -1.24 16.69 9.83
CA LEU A 115 0.20 16.73 10.16
C LEU A 115 0.43 16.57 11.67
N SER A 116 -0.42 17.19 12.49
CA SER A 116 -0.40 17.03 13.94
C SER A 116 -0.69 15.60 14.41
N ALA A 117 -1.58 14.86 13.73
CA ALA A 117 -1.88 13.46 14.05
C ALA A 117 -0.65 12.54 13.96
N TYR A 118 0.22 12.71 12.96
CA TYR A 118 1.43 11.88 12.83
C TYR A 118 2.36 12.00 14.03
N SER A 119 2.48 13.20 14.62
CA SER A 119 3.26 13.40 15.85
C SER A 119 2.66 12.68 17.06
N VAL A 120 1.32 12.63 17.16
CA VAL A 120 0.61 11.91 18.21
C VAL A 120 0.80 10.40 18.05
N LEU A 121 0.60 9.86 16.84
CA LEU A 121 0.83 8.45 16.51
C LEU A 121 2.26 8.04 16.83
N TYR A 122 3.22 8.84 16.38
CA TYR A 122 4.63 8.59 16.60
C TYR A 122 4.97 8.47 18.09
N LYS A 123 4.52 9.44 18.91
CA LYS A 123 4.70 9.42 20.38
C LYS A 123 4.03 8.22 21.05
N ALA A 124 2.94 7.72 20.47
CA ALA A 124 2.28 6.51 20.94
C ALA A 124 2.98 5.22 20.48
N GLY A 125 4.05 5.30 19.67
CA GLY A 125 4.78 4.14 19.14
C GLY A 125 4.23 3.58 17.83
N VAL A 126 3.36 4.33 17.14
CA VAL A 126 2.91 4.01 15.77
C VAL A 126 3.76 4.81 14.79
N SER A 127 4.67 4.12 14.09
CA SER A 127 5.67 4.71 13.19
C SER A 127 5.52 4.26 11.73
N CYS A 128 4.35 3.72 11.40
CA CYS A 128 4.00 3.26 10.06
C CYS A 128 2.64 3.86 9.67
N TYR A 129 2.56 4.45 8.47
CA TYR A 129 1.38 5.20 8.03
C TYR A 129 1.02 4.80 6.61
N ASP A 130 -0.20 4.32 6.42
CA ASP A 130 -0.79 4.05 5.12
C ASP A 130 -1.62 5.25 4.68
N VAL A 131 -1.24 5.93 3.60
CA VAL A 131 -1.83 7.22 3.22
C VAL A 131 -2.19 7.24 1.75
N ASP A 132 -3.44 7.61 1.48
CA ASP A 132 -3.95 7.82 0.14
C ASP A 132 -3.55 9.19 -0.40
N PHE A 133 -3.34 9.29 -1.71
CA PHE A 133 -3.02 10.56 -2.37
C PHE A 133 -3.92 10.82 -3.57
N MET A 134 -4.39 12.05 -3.68
CA MET A 134 -5.14 12.56 -4.82
C MET A 134 -4.35 13.63 -5.57
N LEU A 135 -4.57 13.71 -6.87
CA LEU A 135 -4.02 14.77 -7.71
C LEU A 135 -5.02 15.92 -7.83
N THR A 136 -4.58 17.14 -7.61
CA THR A 136 -5.33 18.37 -7.90
C THR A 136 -5.18 18.74 -9.39
N SER A 137 -6.04 19.60 -9.92
CA SER A 137 -6.00 19.96 -11.34
C SER A 137 -4.75 20.76 -11.75
N ASP A 138 -4.11 21.42 -10.79
CA ASP A 138 -2.82 22.10 -10.92
C ASP A 138 -1.60 21.20 -10.59
N GLY A 139 -1.82 19.88 -10.49
CA GLY A 139 -0.75 18.89 -10.40
C GLY A 139 -0.13 18.71 -9.01
N GLN A 140 -0.76 19.22 -7.95
CA GLN A 140 -0.33 18.99 -6.57
C GLN A 140 -0.86 17.65 -6.06
N LEU A 141 -0.07 16.95 -5.26
CA LEU A 141 -0.52 15.74 -4.56
C LEU A 141 -1.00 16.08 -3.17
N LEU A 142 -2.25 15.78 -2.88
CA LEU A 142 -2.90 15.98 -1.59
C LEU A 142 -3.00 14.64 -0.86
N ALA A 143 -2.51 14.58 0.38
CA ALA A 143 -2.58 13.39 1.25
C ALA A 143 -4.00 13.24 1.80
N THR A 144 -4.84 12.48 1.12
CA THR A 144 -6.23 12.22 1.51
C THR A 144 -6.86 11.10 0.69
N HIS A 145 -7.84 10.43 1.27
CA HIS A 145 -8.81 9.68 0.49
C HIS A 145 -9.86 10.62 -0.12
N PRO A 146 -10.39 10.33 -1.33
CA PRO A 146 -11.48 11.11 -1.93
C PRO A 146 -12.71 11.27 -1.03
N ASP A 147 -13.08 10.24 -0.29
CA ASP A 147 -14.26 10.31 0.58
C ASP A 147 -14.06 11.22 1.79
N ASP A 148 -12.86 11.19 2.38
CA ASP A 148 -12.52 12.03 3.54
C ASP A 148 -12.47 13.52 3.14
N LEU A 149 -11.89 13.82 1.97
CA LEU A 149 -11.91 15.16 1.41
C LEU A 149 -13.33 15.63 1.08
N ALA A 150 -14.12 14.80 0.40
CA ALA A 150 -15.50 15.14 0.06
C ALA A 150 -16.31 15.44 1.32
N ALA A 151 -16.21 14.61 2.36
CA ALA A 151 -16.92 14.81 3.61
C ALA A 151 -16.55 16.13 4.30
N ALA A 152 -15.27 16.48 4.35
CA ALA A 152 -14.82 17.74 4.95
C ALA A 152 -15.28 18.96 4.15
N LEU A 153 -15.19 18.90 2.82
CA LEU A 153 -15.66 19.97 1.94
C LEU A 153 -17.19 20.15 2.04
N GLU A 154 -17.95 19.07 2.08
CA GLU A 154 -19.41 19.10 2.26
C GLU A 154 -19.79 19.69 3.62
N ALA A 155 -19.07 19.31 4.69
CA ALA A 155 -19.27 19.87 6.03
C ALA A 155 -18.96 21.38 6.07
N ALA A 156 -17.93 21.85 5.37
CA ALA A 156 -17.58 23.26 5.28
C ALA A 156 -18.57 24.07 4.43
N ALA A 157 -19.08 23.49 3.34
CA ALA A 157 -19.98 24.16 2.40
C ALA A 157 -21.45 24.22 2.86
N GLY A 158 -21.86 23.33 3.78
CA GLY A 158 -23.25 23.25 4.24
C GLY A 158 -24.23 23.04 3.07
N SER A 159 -25.22 23.92 2.91
CA SER A 159 -26.19 23.84 1.81
C SER A 159 -25.60 24.08 0.41
N ALA A 160 -24.38 24.64 0.31
CA ALA A 160 -23.67 24.85 -0.95
C ALA A 160 -22.88 23.61 -1.44
N ALA A 161 -22.98 22.49 -0.73
CA ALA A 161 -22.25 21.24 -1.01
C ALA A 161 -22.66 20.52 -2.32
N VAL A 162 -23.76 20.92 -2.96
CA VAL A 162 -24.30 20.23 -4.14
C VAL A 162 -23.25 20.13 -5.26
N GLY A 163 -22.95 18.90 -5.66
CA GLY A 163 -21.98 18.60 -6.74
C GLY A 163 -20.52 18.89 -6.39
N LEU A 164 -20.16 19.07 -5.11
CA LEU A 164 -18.78 19.33 -4.70
C LEU A 164 -17.92 18.07 -4.86
N ARG A 165 -18.43 16.90 -4.43
CA ARG A 165 -17.79 15.59 -4.60
C ARG A 165 -17.42 15.28 -6.05
N SER A 166 -18.23 15.68 -7.03
CA SER A 166 -17.94 15.44 -8.46
C SER A 166 -16.94 16.44 -9.04
N ARG A 167 -16.85 17.66 -8.48
CA ARG A 167 -15.98 18.74 -8.97
C ARG A 167 -14.62 18.81 -8.28
N MET A 168 -14.46 18.24 -7.08
CA MET A 168 -13.21 18.36 -6.30
C MET A 168 -11.97 17.87 -7.06
N ARG A 169 -12.11 16.88 -7.96
CA ARG A 169 -11.00 16.38 -8.79
C ARG A 169 -10.53 17.37 -9.87
N SER A 170 -11.39 18.31 -10.25
CA SER A 170 -11.06 19.37 -11.21
C SER A 170 -10.62 20.67 -10.54
N MET A 171 -10.59 20.72 -9.21
CA MET A 171 -10.18 21.91 -8.46
C MET A 171 -8.66 21.95 -8.28
N THR A 172 -8.12 23.17 -8.35
CA THR A 172 -6.74 23.47 -7.96
C THR A 172 -6.58 23.35 -6.45
N LEU A 173 -5.33 23.27 -5.97
CA LEU A 173 -5.08 23.28 -4.53
C LEU A 173 -5.69 24.52 -3.85
N ALA A 174 -5.52 25.70 -4.46
CA ALA A 174 -6.05 26.95 -3.92
C ALA A 174 -7.59 26.95 -3.81
N GLU A 175 -8.28 26.41 -4.81
CA GLU A 175 -9.74 26.27 -4.77
C GLU A 175 -10.19 25.26 -3.71
N LEU A 176 -9.48 24.14 -3.54
CA LEU A 176 -9.77 23.18 -2.47
C LEU A 176 -9.57 23.80 -1.09
N ARG A 177 -8.49 24.57 -0.88
CA ARG A 177 -8.28 25.33 0.37
C ARG A 177 -9.43 26.31 0.62
N ALA A 178 -9.83 27.07 -0.39
CA ALA A 178 -10.95 28.00 -0.27
C ALA A 178 -12.29 27.31 0.03
N ALA A 179 -12.45 26.06 -0.39
CA ALA A 179 -13.63 25.24 -0.12
C ALA A 179 -13.60 24.51 1.24
N GLY A 180 -12.54 24.67 2.03
CA GLY A 180 -12.44 24.11 3.38
C GLY A 180 -11.52 22.92 3.54
N ALA A 181 -10.72 22.56 2.52
CA ALA A 181 -9.67 21.56 2.69
C ALA A 181 -8.51 22.18 3.49
N ASP A 182 -8.55 22.10 4.81
CA ASP A 182 -7.50 22.61 5.69
C ASP A 182 -6.11 22.01 5.37
N GLU A 183 -5.04 22.80 5.55
CA GLU A 183 -3.67 22.38 5.22
C GLU A 183 -3.09 21.42 6.25
N ASP A 184 -3.42 21.57 7.54
CA ASP A 184 -3.00 20.62 8.56
C ASP A 184 -3.68 19.28 8.30
N GLN A 185 -5.00 19.26 8.07
CA GLN A 185 -5.79 18.04 7.85
C GLN A 185 -5.51 17.35 6.50
N PHE A 186 -5.32 18.11 5.43
CA PHE A 186 -5.11 17.60 4.08
C PHE A 186 -3.79 18.15 3.54
N PRO A 187 -2.63 17.73 4.05
CA PRO A 187 -1.35 18.28 3.63
C PRO A 187 -0.99 17.85 2.21
N THR A 188 -0.06 18.58 1.58
CA THR A 188 0.54 18.08 0.33
C THR A 188 1.49 16.91 0.64
N ALA A 189 1.78 16.08 -0.37
CA ALA A 189 2.78 15.03 -0.24
C ALA A 189 4.15 15.59 0.18
N ASP A 190 4.53 16.76 -0.34
CA ASP A 190 5.78 17.44 0.04
C ASP A 190 5.82 17.76 1.54
N ALA A 191 4.75 18.39 2.06
CA ALA A 191 4.65 18.74 3.48
C ALA A 191 4.67 17.50 4.38
N LEU A 192 3.90 16.47 4.03
CA LEU A 192 3.84 15.23 4.80
C LEU A 192 5.20 14.50 4.83
N ILE A 193 5.88 14.38 3.70
CA ILE A 193 7.21 13.73 3.63
C ILE A 193 8.22 14.50 4.49
N LYS A 194 8.20 15.84 4.47
CA LYS A 194 9.09 16.67 5.30
C LYS A 194 8.82 16.51 6.79
N VAL A 195 7.55 16.52 7.20
CA VAL A 195 7.16 16.29 8.61
C VAL A 195 7.59 14.90 9.06
N PHE A 196 7.31 13.87 8.25
CA PHE A 196 7.71 12.50 8.55
C PHE A 196 9.24 12.38 8.67
N ALA A 197 10.00 12.93 7.72
CA ALA A 197 11.45 12.93 7.77
C ALA A 197 12.01 13.68 8.99
N GLY A 198 11.37 14.78 9.41
CA GLY A 198 11.68 15.49 10.64
C GLY A 198 11.53 14.60 11.88
N LEU A 199 10.40 13.89 12.00
CA LEU A 199 10.16 12.93 13.08
C LEU A 199 11.24 11.84 13.14
N LEU A 200 11.68 11.32 11.99
CA LEU A 200 12.75 10.32 11.91
C LEU A 200 14.12 10.88 12.30
N ALA A 201 14.41 12.12 11.92
CA ALA A 201 15.66 12.78 12.27
C ALA A 201 15.73 13.06 13.77
N ASP A 202 14.66 13.61 14.35
CA ASP A 202 14.58 13.99 15.76
C ASP A 202 14.65 12.77 16.69
N SER A 203 14.15 11.61 16.22
CA SER A 203 14.17 10.36 16.96
C SER A 203 15.40 9.47 16.71
N GLY A 204 16.27 9.85 15.76
CA GLY A 204 17.40 9.01 15.36
C GLY A 204 17.01 7.71 14.64
N LEU A 205 15.79 7.61 14.12
CA LEU A 205 15.29 6.43 13.39
C LEU A 205 15.50 6.50 11.87
N MET A 206 16.11 7.58 11.36
CA MET A 206 16.46 7.69 9.96
C MET A 206 17.47 6.61 9.57
N TRP A 207 17.13 5.80 8.57
CA TRP A 207 17.99 4.78 7.99
C TRP A 207 19.13 5.44 7.21
N ARG A 208 20.37 5.04 7.52
CA ARG A 208 21.58 5.63 6.91
C ARG A 208 22.56 4.60 6.37
N GLU A 209 22.23 3.31 6.46
CA GLU A 209 23.10 2.27 5.94
C GLU A 209 23.02 2.18 4.42
N LYS A 210 24.07 1.64 3.80
CA LYS A 210 24.14 1.45 2.34
C LYS A 210 23.38 0.22 1.85
N ARG A 211 23.06 -0.71 2.75
CA ARG A 211 22.29 -1.91 2.44
C ARG A 211 20.79 -1.61 2.47
N GLU A 212 20.03 -2.53 1.91
CA GLU A 212 18.56 -2.50 2.00
C GLU A 212 18.11 -2.58 3.47
N PRO A 213 17.14 -1.74 3.89
CA PRO A 213 16.58 -1.78 5.23
C PRO A 213 15.81 -3.07 5.51
N PRO A 214 15.77 -3.53 6.78
CA PRO A 214 14.73 -4.45 7.23
C PRO A 214 13.41 -3.67 7.32
N TYR A 215 12.60 -3.71 6.26
CA TYR A 215 11.39 -2.89 6.16
C TYR A 215 10.32 -3.24 7.21
N GLU A 216 10.37 -4.43 7.78
CA GLU A 216 9.61 -4.83 8.95
C GLU A 216 9.96 -4.01 10.20
N ASP A 217 11.18 -3.47 10.32
CA ASP A 217 11.67 -2.85 11.56
C ASP A 217 11.80 -1.32 11.48
N ILE A 218 11.77 -0.73 10.29
CA ILE A 218 11.94 0.73 10.12
C ILE A 218 10.60 1.47 10.00
N PRO A 219 10.51 2.73 10.44
CA PRO A 219 9.33 3.57 10.16
C PRO A 219 9.05 3.68 8.66
N LEU A 220 7.77 3.67 8.27
CA LEU A 220 7.38 3.71 6.85
C LEU A 220 6.20 4.66 6.62
N LEU A 221 6.30 5.47 5.58
CA LEU A 221 5.16 6.14 4.95
C LEU A 221 4.81 5.38 3.67
N LEU A 222 3.70 4.65 3.69
CA LEU A 222 3.16 3.95 2.54
C LEU A 222 2.25 4.92 1.78
N MET A 223 2.50 5.06 0.49
CA MET A 223 1.80 5.99 -0.38
C MET A 223 0.98 5.24 -1.41
N ASP A 224 -0.34 5.35 -1.31
CA ASP A 224 -1.31 4.83 -2.30
C ASP A 224 -1.81 5.97 -3.19
N LEU A 225 -1.28 6.07 -4.40
CA LEU A 225 -1.67 7.10 -5.35
C LEU A 225 -2.96 6.69 -6.08
N LYS A 226 -4.04 7.43 -5.86
CA LYS A 226 -5.35 7.12 -6.41
C LYS A 226 -5.51 7.62 -7.84
N ALA A 227 -5.92 6.72 -8.71
CA ALA A 227 -6.32 7.01 -10.09
C ALA A 227 -5.24 7.85 -10.83
N GLU A 228 -5.58 9.06 -11.25
CA GLU A 228 -4.71 9.96 -12.03
C GLU A 228 -3.46 10.40 -11.27
N ALA A 229 -3.46 10.29 -9.93
CA ALA A 229 -2.28 10.54 -9.10
C ALA A 229 -1.15 9.53 -9.39
N PHE A 230 -1.47 8.32 -9.87
CA PHE A 230 -0.47 7.33 -10.26
C PHE A 230 0.07 7.66 -11.67
N ASN A 231 0.96 8.66 -11.74
CA ASN A 231 1.62 9.05 -12.98
C ASN A 231 3.10 9.38 -12.74
N ALA A 232 3.89 9.40 -13.81
CA ALA A 232 5.34 9.58 -13.72
C ALA A 232 5.75 10.93 -13.11
N GLY A 233 5.03 12.01 -13.39
CA GLY A 233 5.31 13.34 -12.84
C GLY A 233 5.12 13.38 -11.32
N ALA A 234 3.99 12.85 -10.85
CA ALA A 234 3.68 12.71 -9.43
C ALA A 234 4.72 11.85 -8.69
N ILE A 235 5.05 10.66 -9.23
CA ILE A 235 6.03 9.74 -8.62
C ILE A 235 7.43 10.37 -8.58
N ASN A 236 7.85 11.07 -9.64
CA ASN A 236 9.13 11.77 -9.66
C ASN A 236 9.17 12.94 -8.67
N GLY A 237 8.05 13.65 -8.48
CA GLY A 237 7.91 14.68 -7.45
C GLY A 237 8.12 14.11 -6.05
N ILE A 238 7.45 13.01 -5.72
CA ILE A 238 7.63 12.29 -4.45
C ILE A 238 9.09 11.87 -4.28
N ALA A 239 9.67 11.23 -5.30
CA ALA A 239 11.06 10.76 -5.26
C ALA A 239 12.05 11.91 -4.97
N ALA A 240 11.87 13.06 -5.63
CA ALA A 240 12.70 14.24 -5.43
C ALA A 240 12.60 14.80 -4.00
N VAL A 241 11.38 14.91 -3.45
CA VAL A 241 11.20 15.37 -2.07
C VAL A 241 11.82 14.39 -1.10
N ALA A 242 11.50 13.09 -1.22
CA ALA A 242 12.05 12.04 -0.36
C ALA A 242 13.59 12.01 -0.37
N GLN A 243 14.20 12.20 -1.54
CA GLN A 243 15.65 12.31 -1.68
C GLN A 243 16.20 13.57 -1.00
N SER A 244 15.54 14.72 -1.17
CA SER A 244 15.99 16.00 -0.60
C SER A 244 16.07 15.98 0.93
N VAL A 245 15.19 15.21 1.58
CA VAL A 245 15.17 15.01 3.04
C VAL A 245 15.83 13.71 3.50
N ARG A 246 16.43 12.95 2.56
CA ARG A 246 17.10 11.65 2.79
C ARG A 246 16.18 10.57 3.36
N ALA A 247 14.88 10.66 3.12
CA ALA A 247 13.88 9.71 3.60
C ALA A 247 13.53 8.61 2.59
N THR A 248 14.17 8.55 1.40
CA THR A 248 13.86 7.56 0.35
C THR A 248 13.65 6.11 0.84
N PRO A 249 14.45 5.55 1.77
CA PRO A 249 14.22 4.19 2.27
C PRO A 249 12.94 4.04 3.12
N HIS A 250 12.37 5.14 3.60
CA HIS A 250 11.18 5.17 4.44
C HIS A 250 9.90 5.52 3.68
N ILE A 251 9.97 5.85 2.38
CA ILE A 251 8.80 6.17 1.57
C ILE A 251 8.52 5.00 0.64
N ALA A 252 7.44 4.26 0.88
CA ALA A 252 7.04 3.11 0.07
C ALA A 252 5.92 3.50 -0.90
N LEU A 253 6.04 3.08 -2.15
CA LEU A 253 5.00 3.30 -3.17
C LEU A 253 4.19 2.02 -3.34
N LEU A 254 2.88 2.13 -3.13
CA LEU A 254 1.94 1.04 -3.37
C LEU A 254 1.71 0.84 -4.86
N VAL A 255 1.84 -0.40 -5.30
CA VAL A 255 1.63 -0.84 -6.68
C VAL A 255 0.66 -2.01 -6.65
N SER A 256 -0.34 -1.99 -7.52
CA SER A 256 -1.41 -2.99 -7.54
C SER A 256 -1.55 -3.71 -8.88
N SER A 257 -0.82 -3.29 -9.91
CA SER A 257 -0.90 -3.92 -11.24
C SER A 257 0.44 -3.97 -11.98
N PRO A 258 0.61 -4.91 -12.93
CA PRO A 258 1.80 -4.96 -13.79
C PRO A 258 2.05 -3.66 -14.57
N HIS A 259 1.00 -2.97 -15.01
CA HIS A 259 1.13 -1.70 -15.73
C HIS A 259 1.69 -0.58 -14.84
N GLN A 260 1.25 -0.50 -13.59
CA GLN A 260 1.81 0.43 -12.62
C GLN A 260 3.28 0.12 -12.33
N LEU A 261 3.64 -1.16 -12.19
CA LEU A 261 5.03 -1.59 -12.00
C LEU A 261 5.91 -1.18 -13.18
N GLU A 262 5.44 -1.43 -14.40
CA GLU A 262 6.13 -1.03 -15.63
C GLU A 262 6.36 0.49 -15.68
N LEU A 263 5.32 1.28 -15.38
CA LEU A 263 5.41 2.73 -15.32
C LEU A 263 6.49 3.18 -14.33
N VAL A 264 6.49 2.63 -13.11
CA VAL A 264 7.49 2.95 -12.09
C VAL A 264 8.90 2.60 -12.58
N GLN A 265 9.10 1.40 -13.12
CA GLN A 265 10.42 0.91 -13.51
C GLN A 265 10.99 1.60 -14.75
N GLN A 266 10.15 1.96 -15.71
CA GLN A 266 10.60 2.45 -17.02
C GLN A 266 10.48 3.97 -17.19
N HIS A 267 9.58 4.61 -16.44
CA HIS A 267 9.21 6.02 -16.67
C HIS A 267 9.41 6.92 -15.45
N THR A 268 9.99 6.41 -14.36
CA THR A 268 10.25 7.20 -13.16
C THR A 268 11.69 7.05 -12.65
N GLN A 269 12.07 7.94 -11.75
CA GLN A 269 13.32 7.92 -11.00
C GLN A 269 13.14 7.30 -9.61
N TRP A 270 12.06 6.53 -9.40
CA TRP A 270 11.76 5.93 -8.11
C TRP A 270 12.88 4.99 -7.64
N ARG A 271 13.31 5.16 -6.38
CA ARG A 271 14.34 4.35 -5.71
C ARG A 271 13.93 3.89 -4.32
N GLY A 272 12.72 4.22 -3.88
CA GLY A 272 12.17 3.76 -2.61
C GLY A 272 11.63 2.33 -2.70
N PRO A 273 11.25 1.71 -1.57
CA PRO A 273 10.58 0.42 -1.58
C PRO A 273 9.28 0.43 -2.38
N LEU A 274 8.98 -0.68 -3.05
CA LEU A 274 7.67 -0.96 -3.62
C LEU A 274 6.92 -1.94 -2.73
N ILE A 275 5.62 -1.72 -2.57
CA ILE A 275 4.72 -2.62 -1.85
C ILE A 275 3.61 -3.10 -2.77
N GLN A 276 3.45 -4.42 -2.90
CA GLN A 276 2.40 -5.02 -3.73
C GLN A 276 1.14 -5.25 -2.89
N ALA A 277 0.03 -4.62 -3.28
CA ALA A 277 -1.26 -4.84 -2.62
C ALA A 277 -1.99 -6.08 -3.16
N PHE A 278 -2.74 -6.77 -2.29
CA PHE A 278 -3.67 -7.85 -2.68
C PHE A 278 -5.03 -7.64 -2.03
N MET A 279 -6.08 -7.56 -2.85
CA MET A 279 -7.44 -7.28 -2.40
C MET A 279 -8.29 -8.55 -2.48
N ASP A 280 -8.94 -8.91 -1.37
CA ASP A 280 -9.80 -10.09 -1.26
C ASP A 280 -10.99 -10.06 -2.22
N ARG A 281 -11.49 -8.85 -2.51
CA ARG A 281 -12.60 -8.62 -3.45
C ARG A 281 -12.24 -8.91 -4.91
N ASP A 282 -10.96 -8.84 -5.27
CA ASP A 282 -10.50 -9.11 -6.64
C ASP A 282 -10.28 -10.62 -6.81
N ASN A 283 -9.47 -11.18 -5.90
CA ASN A 283 -9.26 -12.61 -5.79
C ASN A 283 -8.73 -12.91 -4.37
N PRO A 284 -9.44 -13.70 -3.53
CA PRO A 284 -8.99 -14.02 -2.17
C PRO A 284 -7.89 -15.10 -2.13
N ASN A 285 -7.57 -15.73 -3.26
CA ASN A 285 -6.53 -16.76 -3.37
C ASN A 285 -5.79 -16.69 -4.72
N PRO A 286 -5.11 -15.58 -5.03
CA PRO A 286 -4.33 -15.45 -6.25
C PRO A 286 -3.10 -16.34 -6.18
N ILE A 287 -2.73 -16.93 -7.31
CA ILE A 287 -1.44 -17.61 -7.43
C ILE A 287 -0.38 -16.52 -7.58
N VAL A 288 0.65 -16.58 -6.75
CA VAL A 288 1.79 -15.66 -6.81
C VAL A 288 3.06 -16.41 -7.11
N SER A 289 3.89 -15.86 -7.99
CA SER A 289 5.23 -16.37 -8.24
C SER A 289 6.30 -15.50 -7.57
N SER A 290 7.40 -16.12 -7.13
CA SER A 290 8.53 -15.39 -6.55
C SER A 290 9.21 -14.45 -7.55
N ILE A 291 9.14 -14.75 -8.84
CA ILE A 291 9.70 -13.93 -9.92
C ILE A 291 8.91 -12.64 -10.09
N GLU A 292 7.58 -12.74 -10.21
CA GLU A 292 6.71 -11.55 -10.32
C GLU A 292 6.80 -10.65 -9.10
N LEU A 293 7.02 -11.24 -7.93
CA LEU A 293 7.10 -10.49 -6.68
C LEU A 293 8.51 -9.99 -6.33
N GLN A 294 9.53 -10.34 -7.12
CA GLN A 294 10.92 -9.94 -6.85
C GLN A 294 11.09 -8.42 -6.67
N PRO A 295 10.46 -7.54 -7.49
CA PRO A 295 10.64 -6.08 -7.38
C PRO A 295 10.09 -5.44 -6.11
N PHE A 296 9.24 -6.14 -5.35
CA PHE A 296 8.57 -5.57 -4.17
C PHE A 296 9.36 -5.85 -2.90
N ALA A 297 9.53 -4.82 -2.09
CA ALA A 297 10.14 -4.91 -0.78
C ALA A 297 9.18 -5.54 0.26
N LEU A 298 7.88 -5.23 0.16
CA LEU A 298 6.84 -5.72 1.07
C LEU A 298 5.62 -6.21 0.27
N LEU A 299 4.79 -7.03 0.91
CA LEU A 299 3.48 -7.43 0.41
C LEU A 299 2.39 -6.93 1.35
N ALA A 300 1.32 -6.38 0.80
CA ALA A 300 0.18 -5.84 1.54
C ALA A 300 -1.12 -6.58 1.23
N PRO A 301 -1.34 -7.78 1.79
CA PRO A 301 -2.58 -8.51 1.57
C PRO A 301 -3.68 -8.08 2.53
N SER A 302 -4.93 -8.16 2.06
CA SER A 302 -6.09 -8.04 2.93
C SER A 302 -6.10 -9.13 4.03
N ILE A 303 -6.55 -8.84 5.25
CA ILE A 303 -6.68 -9.82 6.36
C ILE A 303 -7.67 -10.94 6.00
N ARG A 304 -8.57 -10.64 5.05
CA ARG A 304 -9.59 -11.55 4.54
C ARG A 304 -9.09 -12.45 3.39
N MET A 305 -7.82 -12.33 2.99
CA MET A 305 -7.22 -13.29 2.06
C MET A 305 -7.24 -14.70 2.68
N SER A 306 -7.29 -15.71 1.81
CA SER A 306 -7.35 -17.11 2.25
C SER A 306 -6.08 -17.54 3.00
N ASP A 307 -6.22 -18.50 3.92
CA ASP A 307 -5.09 -19.06 4.68
C ASP A 307 -4.03 -19.67 3.75
N ALA A 308 -4.47 -20.29 2.65
CA ALA A 308 -3.60 -20.88 1.64
C ALA A 308 -2.70 -19.81 0.99
N PHE A 309 -3.29 -18.67 0.62
CA PHE A 309 -2.55 -17.54 0.08
C PHE A 309 -1.60 -16.95 1.12
N MET A 310 -2.07 -16.68 2.35
CA MET A 310 -1.24 -16.08 3.40
C MET A 310 -0.03 -16.97 3.73
N ALA A 311 -0.23 -18.28 3.81
CA ALA A 311 0.86 -19.24 3.99
C ALA A 311 1.83 -19.27 2.79
N ALA A 312 1.34 -19.13 1.56
CA ALA A 312 2.19 -19.05 0.38
C ALA A 312 3.01 -17.75 0.36
N ALA A 313 2.38 -16.61 0.68
CA ALA A 313 3.04 -15.32 0.77
C ALA A 313 4.12 -15.31 1.85
N GLY A 314 3.87 -15.88 3.03
CA GLY A 314 4.85 -15.98 4.11
C GLY A 314 6.10 -16.79 3.74
N ARG A 315 5.98 -17.78 2.84
CA ARG A 315 7.14 -18.55 2.34
C ARG A 315 8.03 -17.78 1.36
N LEU A 316 7.61 -16.61 0.89
CA LEU A 316 8.41 -15.77 -0.01
C LEU A 316 9.51 -14.99 0.75
N GLY A 317 9.46 -14.95 2.08
CA GLY A 317 10.45 -14.26 2.91
C GLY A 317 10.41 -12.74 2.79
N LYS A 318 9.29 -12.16 2.35
CA LYS A 318 9.04 -10.72 2.31
C LYS A 318 8.12 -10.33 3.46
N PRO A 319 8.31 -9.16 4.09
CA PRO A 319 7.40 -8.67 5.13
C PRO A 319 5.96 -8.60 4.64
N LEU A 320 5.04 -9.13 5.45
CA LEU A 320 3.59 -9.05 5.23
C LEU A 320 3.00 -7.93 6.08
N LEU A 321 2.40 -6.94 5.41
CA LEU A 321 1.75 -5.79 6.02
C LEU A 321 0.25 -5.84 5.72
N THR A 322 -0.52 -6.40 6.64
CA THR A 322 -1.91 -6.80 6.37
C THR A 322 -2.92 -5.72 6.71
N TRP A 323 -3.94 -5.54 5.87
CA TRP A 323 -4.98 -4.50 6.03
C TRP A 323 -6.40 -5.07 5.88
N THR A 324 -7.47 -4.49 6.40
CA THR A 324 -7.49 -3.57 7.55
C THR A 324 -7.86 -4.39 8.78
N VAL A 325 -7.05 -4.28 9.83
CA VAL A 325 -7.20 -5.04 11.08
C VAL A 325 -7.82 -4.12 12.12
N ASP A 326 -9.09 -4.33 12.43
CA ASP A 326 -9.89 -3.42 13.26
C ASP A 326 -10.65 -4.13 14.38
N SER A 327 -10.33 -5.39 14.64
CA SER A 327 -10.92 -6.19 15.71
C SER A 327 -9.89 -7.09 16.39
N PRO A 328 -10.13 -7.54 17.63
CA PRO A 328 -9.28 -8.55 18.26
C PRO A 328 -9.26 -9.87 17.52
N ALA A 329 -10.35 -10.23 16.82
CA ALA A 329 -10.39 -11.40 15.94
C ALA A 329 -9.38 -11.30 14.79
N ASP A 330 -9.32 -10.13 14.14
CA ASP A 330 -8.37 -9.87 13.05
C ASP A 330 -6.93 -9.80 13.58
N LEU A 331 -6.71 -9.23 14.76
CA LEU A 331 -5.39 -9.18 15.41
C LEU A 331 -4.89 -10.59 15.73
N HIS A 332 -5.75 -11.42 16.33
CA HIS A 332 -5.47 -12.83 16.59
C HIS A 332 -5.11 -13.55 15.29
N ARG A 333 -5.93 -13.41 14.25
CA ARG A 333 -5.67 -14.00 12.93
C ARG A 333 -4.32 -13.56 12.37
N GLY A 334 -4.01 -12.26 12.40
CA GLY A 334 -2.73 -11.73 11.93
C GLY A 334 -1.53 -12.34 12.67
N LEU A 335 -1.61 -12.44 13.99
CA LEU A 335 -0.59 -13.08 14.83
C LEU A 335 -0.44 -14.58 14.55
N GLU A 336 -1.53 -15.31 14.30
CA GLU A 336 -1.46 -16.73 13.95
C GLU A 336 -0.85 -16.96 12.55
N LEU A 337 -1.17 -16.08 11.60
CA LEU A 337 -0.63 -16.11 10.24
C LEU A 337 0.82 -15.63 10.14
N GLY A 338 1.32 -14.97 11.19
CA GLY A 338 2.71 -14.50 11.26
C GLY A 338 2.99 -13.29 10.37
N VAL A 339 2.03 -12.37 10.27
CA VAL A 339 2.25 -11.09 9.58
C VAL A 339 3.20 -10.20 10.39
N ASN A 340 3.91 -9.30 9.71
CA ASN A 340 4.91 -8.41 10.33
C ASN A 340 4.29 -7.10 10.80
N ALA A 341 3.30 -6.60 10.07
CA ALA A 341 2.60 -5.38 10.40
C ALA A 341 1.12 -5.48 10.06
N VAL A 342 0.30 -4.67 10.74
CA VAL A 342 -1.13 -4.54 10.49
C VAL A 342 -1.53 -3.08 10.33
N VAL A 343 -2.33 -2.76 9.32
CA VAL A 343 -2.91 -1.44 9.10
C VAL A 343 -4.29 -1.39 9.75
N SER A 344 -4.55 -0.36 10.56
CA SER A 344 -5.78 -0.23 11.31
C SER A 344 -6.39 1.16 11.18
N ASN A 345 -7.72 1.22 11.09
CA ASN A 345 -8.50 2.45 11.27
C ASN A 345 -8.47 2.94 12.73
N ALA A 346 -8.19 2.03 13.68
CA ALA A 346 -8.12 2.32 15.10
C ALA A 346 -6.74 1.99 15.71
N PRO A 347 -5.64 2.59 15.23
CA PRO A 347 -4.29 2.10 15.52
C PRO A 347 -3.91 2.22 17.00
N LEU A 348 -4.37 3.26 17.72
CA LEU A 348 -4.06 3.39 19.15
C LEU A 348 -4.81 2.35 20.00
N ALA A 349 -6.09 2.11 19.70
CA ALA A 349 -6.88 1.08 20.37
C ALA A 349 -6.30 -0.33 20.10
N LEU A 350 -6.05 -0.66 18.84
CA LEU A 350 -5.47 -1.94 18.45
C LEU A 350 -4.09 -2.15 19.09
N ARG A 351 -3.25 -1.10 19.11
CA ARG A 351 -1.94 -1.15 19.76
C ARG A 351 -2.04 -1.36 21.26
N SER A 352 -3.02 -0.74 21.94
CA SER A 352 -3.26 -0.97 23.36
C SER A 352 -3.58 -2.44 23.65
N VAL A 353 -4.43 -3.07 22.82
CA VAL A 353 -4.73 -4.51 22.92
C VAL A 353 -3.47 -5.34 22.68
N LEU A 354 -2.70 -5.05 21.64
CA LEU A 354 -1.45 -5.75 21.35
C LEU A 354 -0.45 -5.67 22.51
N MET A 355 -0.34 -4.52 23.19
CA MET A 355 0.53 -4.37 24.37
C MET A 355 0.05 -5.22 25.53
N ASP A 356 -1.25 -5.22 25.83
CA ASP A 356 -1.82 -6.07 26.89
C ASP A 356 -1.57 -7.56 26.57
N TRP A 357 -1.75 -7.99 25.31
CA TRP A 357 -1.47 -9.36 24.90
C TRP A 357 0.00 -9.73 25.02
N ARG A 358 0.90 -8.80 24.69
CA ARG A 358 2.34 -8.99 24.84
C ARG A 358 2.71 -9.24 26.32
N ASP A 359 2.20 -8.41 27.22
CA ASP A 359 2.49 -8.54 28.65
C ASP A 359 1.98 -9.89 29.19
N ARG A 360 0.74 -10.28 28.84
CA ARG A 360 0.20 -11.60 29.22
C ARG A 360 0.98 -12.78 28.61
N CYS A 361 1.48 -12.64 27.38
CA CYS A 361 2.31 -13.66 26.74
C CYS A 361 3.67 -13.80 27.43
N SER A 362 4.26 -12.71 27.93
CA SER A 362 5.46 -12.75 28.77
C SER A 362 5.18 -13.53 30.06
N ASP A 363 4.11 -13.19 30.78
CA ASP A 363 3.71 -13.89 32.01
C ASP A 363 3.47 -15.40 31.77
N ARG A 364 2.88 -15.76 30.64
CA ARG A 364 2.65 -17.17 30.25
C ARG A 364 3.96 -17.93 30.07
N GLN A 365 4.98 -17.29 29.49
CA GLN A 365 6.29 -17.90 29.26
C GLN A 365 7.06 -18.10 30.56
N ASP A 366 7.05 -17.09 31.45
CA ASP A 366 7.72 -17.16 32.75
C ASP A 366 7.13 -18.26 33.64
N ASN A 367 5.80 -18.38 33.66
CA ASN A 367 5.12 -19.44 34.41
C ASN A 367 5.41 -20.85 33.86
N ALA A 368 5.52 -21.01 32.54
CA ALA A 368 5.89 -22.28 31.93
C ALA A 368 7.34 -22.68 32.30
N GLY A 369 8.26 -21.71 32.33
CA GLY A 369 9.66 -21.92 32.71
C GLY A 369 9.88 -22.20 34.20
N ALA A 370 9.01 -21.73 35.09
CA ALA A 370 9.09 -22.00 36.53
C ALA A 370 8.59 -23.40 36.94
N THR A 371 7.87 -24.10 36.05
CA THR A 371 7.29 -25.42 36.31
C THR A 371 8.05 -26.60 35.71
N GLY A 372 9.11 -26.33 34.94
CA GLY A 372 10.01 -27.33 34.34
C GLY A 372 11.37 -27.33 35.02
#